data_AF-A0A8J5WZ89-F1
#
_entry.id   AF-A0A8J5WZ89-F1
#
_cell.length_a   1.000
_cell.length_b   1.000
_cell.length_c   1.000
_cell.angle_alpha   90.00
_cell.angle_beta   90.00
_cell.angle_gamma   90.00
#
_symmetry.space_group_name_H-M   'P 1'
#
loop_
_entity.id
_entity.type
_entity.pdbx_description
1 polymer ?
#
loop_
_entity_poly.entity_id
_entity_poly.type
_entity_poly.pdbx_seq_one_letter_code
_entity_poly.pdbx_strand_id
1 'polypeptide(L)'
;MDSASAAVEETAATGRRLLVAVDEGDESIHALKWCLGSFAKRGGGASPPDTIILLYVRPPPPTYSVLDASGYVFSDEVVAVIDGYSKEVAEAVVEKARKLCTLYGKELGDDEHEIKVEVKVAVGDARSAICEMVDKLGADVLVMGSHGYGLFKRALLGSVSDYCVKNANCPVLIVKA
;
A
#
# COMPACT_ATOMS: atom_id res chain seq x y z
N MET A 1 -38.11 -27.50 21.76
CA MET A 1 -37.94 -26.33 20.88
C MET A 1 -36.64 -25.69 21.32
N ASP A 2 -35.54 -26.23 20.79
CA ASP A 2 -34.18 -25.95 21.24
C ASP A 2 -33.74 -24.57 20.79
N SER A 3 -33.26 -23.79 21.77
CA SER A 3 -32.57 -22.52 21.57
C SER A 3 -31.18 -22.79 21.00
N ALA A 4 -31.00 -22.54 19.71
CA ALA A 4 -29.67 -22.47 19.10
C ALA A 4 -29.00 -21.16 19.51
N SER A 5 -28.16 -21.24 20.54
CA SER A 5 -27.14 -20.23 20.85
C SER A 5 -26.13 -20.21 19.70
N ALA A 6 -26.15 -19.17 18.87
CA ALA A 6 -25.09 -18.91 17.91
C ALA A 6 -23.82 -18.61 18.70
N ALA A 7 -22.89 -19.57 18.73
CA ALA A 7 -21.55 -19.35 19.23
C ALA A 7 -20.90 -18.29 18.34
N VAL A 8 -20.65 -17.12 18.93
CA VAL A 8 -19.77 -16.11 18.35
C VAL A 8 -18.38 -16.74 18.38
N GLU A 9 -17.87 -17.11 17.21
CA GLU A 9 -16.53 -17.64 17.05
C GLU A 9 -15.56 -16.49 17.35
N GLU A 10 -15.00 -16.51 18.57
CA GLU A 10 -14.00 -15.56 19.03
C GLU A 10 -12.73 -15.81 18.22
N THR A 11 -12.58 -15.09 17.11
CA THR A 11 -11.34 -15.07 16.32
C THR A 11 -10.21 -14.66 17.24
N ALA A 12 -9.25 -15.57 17.46
CA ALA A 12 -8.01 -15.28 18.17
C ALA A 12 -7.45 -13.95 17.68
N ALA A 13 -7.20 -13.02 18.60
CA ALA A 13 -6.79 -11.66 18.26
C ALA A 13 -5.59 -11.72 17.31
N THR A 14 -5.76 -11.23 16.08
CA THR A 14 -4.66 -11.10 15.11
C THR A 14 -4.00 -9.74 15.27
N GLY A 15 -2.69 -9.64 15.03
CA GLY A 15 -1.99 -8.36 15.02
C GLY A 15 -2.56 -7.43 13.95
N ARG A 16 -2.38 -6.12 14.11
CA ARG A 16 -3.01 -5.13 13.22
C ARG A 16 -2.42 -5.22 11.82
N ARG A 17 -3.24 -4.93 10.82
CA ARG A 17 -2.90 -4.96 9.40
C ARG A 17 -2.76 -3.52 8.91
N LEU A 18 -1.52 -3.07 8.80
CA LEU A 18 -1.15 -1.71 8.39
C LEU A 18 -0.88 -1.70 6.89
N LEU A 19 -1.82 -1.18 6.09
CA LEU A 19 -1.65 -1.05 4.65
C LEU A 19 -0.89 0.24 4.36
N VAL A 20 0.28 0.15 3.74
CA VAL A 20 1.10 1.30 3.36
C VAL A 20 1.08 1.44 1.84
N ALA A 21 0.49 2.51 1.34
CA ALA A 21 0.53 2.83 -0.09
C ALA A 21 1.92 3.41 -0.44
N VAL A 22 2.62 2.75 -1.35
CA VAL A 22 3.95 3.15 -1.83
C VAL A 22 3.90 3.49 -3.31
N ASP A 23 4.72 4.45 -3.71
CA ASP A 23 4.94 4.86 -5.10
C ASP A 23 6.45 5.16 -5.32
N GLU A 24 6.85 5.69 -6.47
CA GLU A 24 8.25 6.05 -6.73
C GLU A 24 8.66 7.37 -6.03
N GLY A 25 7.71 8.09 -5.43
CA GLY A 25 7.93 9.34 -4.72
C GLY A 25 8.62 9.17 -3.36
N ASP A 26 9.30 10.21 -2.90
CA ASP A 26 10.00 10.18 -1.61
C ASP A 26 9.02 10.33 -0.43
N GLU A 27 7.87 10.95 -0.66
CA GLU A 27 6.81 11.15 0.34
C GLU A 27 6.20 9.83 0.81
N SER A 28 5.99 8.87 -0.10
CA SER A 28 5.45 7.56 0.26
C SER A 28 6.48 6.71 1.02
N ILE A 29 7.75 6.80 0.63
CA ILE A 29 8.87 6.20 1.36
C ILE A 29 9.05 6.84 2.74
N HIS A 30 8.86 8.15 2.86
CA HIS A 30 8.86 8.84 4.14
C HIS A 30 7.73 8.33 5.04
N ALA A 31 6.52 8.17 4.48
CA ALA A 31 5.38 7.59 5.19
C ALA A 31 5.66 6.16 5.69
N LEU A 32 6.31 5.33 4.85
CA LEU A 32 6.73 3.98 5.25
C LEU A 32 7.73 4.01 6.43
N LYS A 33 8.76 4.87 6.37
CA LYS A 33 9.73 5.00 7.46
C LYS A 33 9.07 5.47 8.76
N TRP A 34 8.14 6.41 8.67
CA TRP A 34 7.37 6.88 9.82
C TRP A 34 6.51 5.75 10.41
N CYS A 35 5.84 4.97 9.55
CA CYS A 35 5.03 3.82 9.93
C CYS A 35 5.88 2.80 10.71
N LEU A 36 7.02 2.42 10.14
CA LEU A 36 7.98 1.51 10.78
C LEU A 36 8.39 2.03 12.16
N GLY A 37 8.79 3.29 12.28
CA GLY A 37 9.25 3.83 13.57
C GLY A 37 8.19 4.08 14.63
N SER A 38 6.92 4.18 14.22
CA SER A 38 5.80 4.45 15.13
C SER A 38 5.11 3.17 15.59
N PHE A 39 4.98 2.18 14.72
CA PHE A 39 4.26 0.94 15.01
C PHE A 39 5.19 -0.19 15.48
N ALA A 40 6.42 -0.30 14.95
CA ALA A 40 7.32 -1.40 15.32
C ALA A 40 7.78 -1.33 16.79
N LYS A 41 7.75 -0.15 17.43
CA LYS A 41 8.13 0.02 18.84
C LYS A 41 7.09 -0.49 19.85
N ARG A 42 5.91 -0.89 19.38
CA ARG A 42 4.77 -1.27 20.24
C ARG A 42 4.64 -2.78 20.42
N GLY A 43 5.50 -3.56 19.78
CA GLY A 43 5.54 -5.03 19.81
C GLY A 43 6.31 -5.60 21.01
N GLY A 44 6.19 -5.01 22.19
CA GLY A 44 6.76 -5.57 23.42
C GLY A 44 5.66 -6.18 24.29
N GLY A 45 5.35 -7.47 24.11
CA GLY A 45 4.38 -8.22 24.92
C GLY A 45 3.72 -9.40 24.17
N ALA A 46 2.86 -10.17 24.87
CA ALA A 46 2.14 -11.35 24.36
C ALA A 46 1.10 -11.08 23.24
N SER A 47 1.15 -9.91 22.60
CA SER A 47 0.26 -9.57 21.47
C SER A 47 0.88 -10.04 20.15
N PRO A 48 0.08 -10.50 19.18
CA PRO A 48 0.60 -10.92 17.89
C PRO A 48 1.24 -9.76 17.13
N PRO A 49 2.25 -10.03 16.28
CA PRO A 49 2.96 -8.99 15.55
C PRO A 49 2.03 -8.31 14.52
N ASP A 50 2.20 -6.99 14.38
CA ASP A 50 1.54 -6.25 13.32
C ASP A 50 2.05 -6.72 11.94
N THR A 51 1.16 -6.74 10.96
CA THR A 51 1.49 -7.02 9.56
C THR A 51 1.52 -5.71 8.78
N ILE A 52 2.68 -5.38 8.20
CA ILE A 52 2.82 -4.27 7.25
C ILE A 52 2.55 -4.82 5.85
N ILE A 53 1.54 -4.29 5.19
CA ILE A 53 1.19 -4.64 3.81
C ILE A 53 1.62 -3.49 2.91
N LEU A 54 2.65 -3.73 2.09
CA LEU A 54 3.10 -2.79 1.08
C LEU A 54 2.21 -2.91 -0.15
N LEU A 55 1.54 -1.82 -0.52
CA LEU A 55 0.68 -1.75 -1.71
C LEU A 55 1.23 -0.78 -2.73
N TYR A 56 1.54 -1.29 -3.93
CA TYR A 56 1.77 -0.48 -5.12
C TYR A 56 0.60 -0.64 -6.08
N VAL A 57 0.07 0.47 -6.60
CA VAL A 57 -0.95 0.42 -7.66
C VAL A 57 -0.30 0.77 -8.98
N ARG A 58 -0.24 -0.21 -9.88
CA ARG A 58 0.13 0.03 -11.27
C ARG A 58 -1.01 0.77 -11.96
N PRO A 59 -0.74 1.87 -12.66
CA PRO A 59 -1.74 2.44 -13.55
C PRO A 59 -2.18 1.36 -14.56
N PRO A 60 -3.45 1.36 -14.98
CA PRO A 60 -3.86 0.46 -16.05
C PRO A 60 -3.00 0.77 -17.28
N PRO A 61 -2.67 -0.24 -18.10
CA PRO A 61 -2.08 0.06 -19.40
C PRO A 61 -2.99 1.09 -20.06
N PRO A 62 -2.44 2.22 -20.52
CA PRO A 62 -3.25 3.28 -21.06
C PRO A 62 -4.16 2.66 -22.11
N THR A 63 -5.47 2.83 -21.93
CA THR A 63 -6.44 2.57 -23.00
C THR A 63 -6.25 3.67 -24.02
N TYR A 64 -5.08 3.72 -24.66
CA TYR A 64 -5.01 4.35 -25.96
C TYR A 64 -6.09 3.66 -26.78
N SER A 65 -6.82 4.45 -27.57
CA SER A 65 -7.32 3.93 -28.82
C SER A 65 -6.24 3.03 -29.42
N VAL A 66 -6.60 1.93 -30.04
CA VAL A 66 -5.72 1.09 -30.88
C VAL A 66 -5.19 1.91 -32.08
N LEU A 67 -4.69 3.11 -31.85
CA LEU A 67 -4.40 4.19 -32.77
C LEU A 67 -3.36 5.05 -32.06
N ASP A 68 -2.14 5.08 -32.58
CA ASP A 68 -1.12 6.05 -32.21
C ASP A 68 -1.55 7.48 -32.62
N ALA A 69 -0.69 8.48 -32.36
CA ALA A 69 -0.97 9.87 -32.75
C ALA A 69 -1.24 10.07 -34.26
N SER A 70 -0.98 9.05 -35.08
CA SER A 70 -1.23 9.00 -36.52
C SER A 70 -2.38 8.07 -36.94
N GLY A 71 -3.06 7.39 -36.01
CA GLY A 71 -4.18 6.50 -36.33
C GLY A 71 -3.83 5.04 -36.57
N TYR A 72 -2.71 4.50 -36.05
CA TYR A 72 -2.32 3.09 -36.23
C TYR A 72 -2.37 2.24 -34.95
N VAL A 73 -2.84 1.00 -35.09
CA VAL A 73 -2.87 0.00 -33.99
C VAL A 73 -1.46 -0.27 -33.48
N PHE A 74 -1.24 -0.03 -32.19
CA PHE A 74 -0.04 -0.54 -31.52
C PHE A 74 0.04 -2.05 -31.73
N SER A 75 1.19 -2.53 -32.19
CA SER A 75 1.41 -3.97 -32.28
C SER A 75 1.40 -4.60 -30.89
N ASP A 76 1.06 -5.89 -30.81
CA ASP A 76 1.11 -6.67 -29.58
C ASP A 76 2.49 -6.59 -28.89
N GLU A 77 3.56 -6.46 -29.68
CA GLU A 77 4.92 -6.26 -29.19
C GLU A 77 5.08 -4.95 -28.40
N VAL A 78 4.53 -3.83 -28.91
CA VAL A 78 4.62 -2.55 -28.21
C VAL A 78 3.79 -2.57 -26.91
N VAL A 79 2.61 -3.20 -26.94
CA VAL A 79 1.79 -3.38 -25.74
C VAL A 79 2.54 -4.21 -24.69
N ALA A 80 3.18 -5.30 -25.11
CA ALA A 80 3.97 -6.15 -24.22
C ALA A 80 5.17 -5.41 -23.61
N VAL A 81 5.85 -4.56 -24.38
CA VAL A 81 6.96 -3.73 -23.89
C VAL A 81 6.49 -2.74 -22.81
N ILE A 82 5.35 -2.06 -23.03
CA ILE A 82 4.80 -1.11 -22.06
C ILE A 82 4.36 -1.81 -20.77
N ASP A 83 3.71 -2.97 -20.88
CA ASP A 83 3.32 -3.78 -19.72
C ASP A 83 4.56 -4.29 -18.96
N GLY A 84 5.59 -4.74 -19.67
CA GLY A 84 6.88 -5.16 -19.12
C GLY A 84 7.53 -4.04 -18.30
N TYR A 85 7.65 -2.84 -18.88
CA TYR A 85 8.17 -1.68 -18.18
C TYR A 85 7.37 -1.35 -16.91
N SER A 86 6.03 -1.38 -16.99
CA SER A 86 5.16 -1.12 -15.84
C SER A 86 5.32 -2.15 -14.72
N LYS A 87 5.64 -3.41 -15.06
CA LYS A 87 5.98 -4.46 -14.09
C LYS A 87 7.33 -4.21 -13.44
N GLU A 88 8.36 -3.86 -14.22
CA GLU A 88 9.70 -3.55 -13.72
C GLU A 88 9.68 -2.39 -12.72
N VAL A 89 8.92 -1.32 -13.01
CA VAL A 89 8.74 -0.20 -12.07
C VAL A 89 8.09 -0.66 -10.78
N ALA A 90 7.01 -1.47 -10.86
CA ALA A 90 6.34 -1.99 -9.67
C ALA A 90 7.27 -2.85 -8.80
N GLU A 91 8.05 -3.73 -9.44
CA GLU A 91 9.04 -4.56 -8.77
C GLU A 91 10.10 -3.72 -8.06
N ALA A 92 10.65 -2.71 -8.75
CA ALA A 92 11.67 -1.82 -8.19
C ALA A 92 11.17 -1.03 -6.98
N VAL A 93 9.96 -0.45 -7.05
CA VAL A 93 9.35 0.32 -5.96
C VAL A 93 9.11 -0.57 -4.74
N VAL A 94 8.48 -1.72 -4.96
CA VAL A 94 8.16 -2.67 -3.89
C VAL A 94 9.42 -3.25 -3.28
N GLU A 95 10.45 -3.56 -4.08
CA GLU A 95 11.72 -4.06 -3.60
C GLU A 95 12.42 -3.01 -2.72
N LYS A 96 12.44 -1.74 -3.14
CA LYS A 96 12.98 -0.62 -2.34
C LYS A 96 12.26 -0.53 -0.99
N ALA A 97 10.94 -0.56 -0.99
CA ALA A 97 10.12 -0.51 0.23
C ALA A 97 10.37 -1.73 1.14
N ARG A 98 10.39 -2.95 0.57
CA ARG A 98 10.66 -4.18 1.31
C ARG A 98 12.05 -4.18 1.95
N LYS A 99 13.08 -3.72 1.22
CA LYS A 99 14.45 -3.56 1.76
C LYS A 99 14.47 -2.64 2.97
N LEU A 100 13.72 -1.53 2.95
CA LEU A 100 13.62 -0.63 4.10
C LEU A 100 13.01 -1.33 5.32
N CYS A 101 11.94 -2.11 5.15
CA CYS A 101 11.38 -2.90 6.26
C CYS A 101 12.39 -3.88 6.84
N THR A 102 13.14 -4.60 5.99
CA THR A 102 14.19 -5.53 6.43
C THR A 102 15.33 -4.83 7.18
N LEU A 103 15.79 -3.68 6.67
CA LEU A 103 16.83 -2.89 7.35
C LEU A 103 16.35 -2.39 8.70
N TYR A 104 15.12 -1.89 8.77
CA TYR A 104 14.52 -1.41 10.01
C TYR A 104 14.40 -2.52 11.06
N GLY A 105 13.97 -3.72 10.66
CA GLY A 105 13.93 -4.88 11.56
C GLY A 105 15.30 -5.26 12.11
N LYS A 106 16.37 -5.16 11.30
CA LYS A 106 17.75 -5.40 11.75
C LYS A 106 18.26 -4.34 12.73
N GLU A 107 17.89 -3.07 12.52
CA GLU A 107 18.30 -1.96 13.40
C GLU A 107 17.66 -2.05 14.80
N LEU A 108 16.49 -2.69 14.93
CA LEU A 108 15.78 -2.81 16.20
C LEU A 108 16.36 -3.88 17.16
N GLY A 109 17.22 -4.79 16.68
CA GLY A 109 17.94 -5.76 17.51
C GLY A 109 17.06 -6.88 18.11
N ASP A 110 17.25 -8.10 17.58
CA ASP A 110 16.77 -9.41 18.08
C ASP A 110 15.25 -9.70 18.15
N ASP A 111 14.97 -11.03 18.10
CA ASP A 111 13.76 -11.81 17.82
C ASP A 111 12.36 -11.33 18.32
N GLU A 112 12.28 -10.33 19.20
CA GLU A 112 11.00 -9.92 19.80
C GLU A 112 10.13 -9.04 18.89
N HIS A 113 10.70 -8.44 17.85
CA HIS A 113 9.98 -7.50 16.97
C HIS A 113 10.03 -7.96 15.50
N GLU A 114 9.64 -9.19 15.23
CA GLU A 114 9.49 -9.69 13.86
C GLU A 114 8.37 -8.90 13.14
N ILE A 115 8.77 -7.96 12.30
CA ILE A 115 7.84 -7.22 11.43
C ILE A 115 7.44 -8.15 10.29
N LYS A 116 6.19 -8.62 10.31
CA LYS A 116 5.63 -9.36 9.19
C LYS A 116 5.37 -8.40 8.03
N VAL A 117 6.00 -8.63 6.89
CA VAL A 117 5.83 -7.82 5.67
C VAL A 117 5.14 -8.62 4.59
N GLU A 118 4.00 -8.12 4.11
CA GLU A 118 3.32 -8.62 2.92
C GLU A 118 3.45 -7.61 1.78
N VAL A 119 3.48 -8.10 0.54
CA VAL A 119 3.56 -7.27 -0.66
C VAL A 119 2.34 -7.53 -1.52
N LYS A 120 1.70 -6.46 -1.99
CA LYS A 120 0.57 -6.50 -2.91
C LYS A 120 0.77 -5.49 -4.03
N VAL A 121 0.49 -5.93 -5.25
CA VAL A 121 0.45 -5.07 -6.44
C VAL A 121 -0.96 -5.13 -7.00
N ALA A 122 -1.61 -3.99 -7.11
CA ALA A 122 -2.90 -3.84 -7.78
C ALA A 122 -2.71 -3.17 -9.14
N VAL A 123 -3.74 -3.25 -10.00
CA VAL A 123 -3.77 -2.57 -11.30
C VAL A 123 -5.06 -1.76 -11.38
N GLY A 124 -4.97 -0.47 -11.73
CA GLY A 124 -6.14 0.39 -11.88
C GLY A 124 -5.89 1.84 -11.49
N ASP A 125 -6.96 2.63 -11.35
CA ASP A 125 -6.87 3.97 -10.77
C ASP A 125 -6.50 3.84 -9.28
N ALA A 126 -5.43 4.52 -8.87
CA ALA A 126 -4.90 4.42 -7.51
C ALA A 126 -5.95 4.76 -6.43
N ARG A 127 -6.89 5.68 -6.70
CA ARG A 127 -7.90 6.11 -5.73
C ARG A 127 -8.85 4.97 -5.38
N SER A 128 -9.43 4.33 -6.38
CA SER A 128 -10.37 3.22 -6.17
C SER A 128 -9.64 1.95 -5.76
N ALA A 129 -8.53 1.61 -6.42
CA ALA A 129 -7.78 0.40 -6.14
C ALA A 129 -7.25 0.36 -4.70
N ILE A 130 -6.79 1.48 -4.13
CA ILE A 130 -6.36 1.51 -2.72
C ILE A 130 -7.54 1.23 -1.78
N CYS A 131 -8.70 1.87 -2.00
CA CYS A 131 -9.88 1.66 -1.16
C CYS A 131 -10.39 0.20 -1.26
N GLU A 132 -10.42 -0.36 -2.47
CA GLU A 132 -10.78 -1.77 -2.69
C GLU A 132 -9.81 -2.72 -1.99
N MET A 133 -8.51 -2.41 -2.00
CA MET A 133 -7.50 -3.22 -1.33
C MET A 133 -7.55 -3.07 0.20
N VAL A 134 -7.96 -1.92 0.74
CA VAL A 134 -8.27 -1.77 2.17
C VAL A 134 -9.30 -2.80 2.61
N ASP A 135 -10.42 -2.87 1.89
CA ASP A 135 -11.51 -3.81 2.19
C ASP A 135 -11.06 -5.26 1.99
N LYS A 136 -10.47 -5.56 0.82
CA LYS A 136 -10.06 -6.91 0.44
C LYS A 136 -9.01 -7.50 1.38
N LEU A 137 -8.13 -6.67 1.93
CA LEU A 137 -7.06 -7.11 2.81
C LEU A 137 -7.43 -7.01 4.28
N GLY A 138 -8.59 -6.46 4.63
CA GLY A 138 -8.97 -6.18 6.01
C GLY A 138 -7.96 -5.27 6.71
N ALA A 139 -7.63 -4.13 6.10
CA ALA A 139 -6.65 -3.21 6.66
C ALA A 139 -7.23 -2.43 7.84
N ASP A 140 -6.57 -2.46 9.00
CA ASP A 140 -6.97 -1.71 10.20
C ASP A 140 -6.62 -0.22 10.09
N VAL A 141 -5.54 0.10 9.36
CA VAL A 141 -5.09 1.46 9.09
C VAL A 141 -4.50 1.52 7.69
N LEU A 142 -4.87 2.55 6.93
CA LEU A 142 -4.21 2.93 5.67
C LEU A 142 -3.21 4.05 5.95
N VAL A 143 -1.95 3.85 5.58
CA VAL A 143 -0.87 4.84 5.71
C VAL A 143 -0.47 5.34 4.34
N MET A 144 -0.41 6.66 4.17
CA MET A 144 -0.05 7.32 2.92
C MET A 144 0.83 8.54 3.13
N GLY A 145 1.61 8.88 2.12
CA GLY A 145 2.21 10.21 2.01
C GLY A 145 1.16 11.29 1.80
N SER A 146 1.47 12.52 2.21
CA SER A 146 0.59 13.68 2.00
C SER A 146 0.44 14.09 0.53
N HIS A 147 1.43 13.77 -0.32
CA HIS A 147 1.48 14.11 -1.75
C HIS A 147 2.15 12.95 -2.52
N GLY A 148 2.11 13.00 -3.85
CA GLY A 148 2.87 12.11 -4.76
C GLY A 148 3.74 12.94 -5.73
N TYR A 149 4.00 12.44 -6.94
CA TYR A 149 4.87 12.98 -8.01
C TYR A 149 4.65 14.45 -8.50
N GLY A 150 3.91 15.30 -7.79
CA GLY A 150 3.53 16.65 -8.21
C GLY A 150 4.27 17.77 -7.46
N LEU A 151 4.64 18.82 -8.19
CA LEU A 151 5.28 20.06 -7.71
C LEU A 151 4.34 21.00 -6.91
N PHE A 152 3.32 20.48 -6.22
CA PHE A 152 2.36 21.34 -5.51
C PHE A 152 2.94 21.84 -4.19
N LYS A 153 3.48 23.06 -4.22
CA LYS A 153 4.13 23.76 -3.10
C LYS A 153 3.18 24.33 -2.02
N ARG A 154 1.97 23.79 -1.84
CA ARG A 154 1.02 24.30 -0.83
C ARG A 154 0.40 23.14 -0.07
N ALA A 155 -0.01 23.40 1.17
CA ALA A 155 -0.53 22.47 2.18
C ALA A 155 -1.84 21.75 1.79
N LEU A 156 -1.90 21.12 0.61
CA LEU A 156 -3.06 20.44 0.06
C LEU A 156 -2.74 18.96 -0.06
N LEU A 157 -3.62 18.09 0.42
CA LEU A 157 -3.46 16.66 0.17
C LEU A 157 -3.37 16.37 -1.35
N GLY A 158 -2.52 15.43 -1.72
CA GLY A 158 -2.49 14.87 -3.08
C GLY A 158 -3.84 14.24 -3.44
N SER A 159 -4.16 14.18 -4.72
CA SER A 159 -5.46 13.69 -5.22
C SER A 159 -5.82 12.28 -4.74
N VAL A 160 -4.82 11.40 -4.61
CA VAL A 160 -5.03 10.03 -4.13
C VAL A 160 -5.29 10.00 -2.63
N SER A 161 -4.46 10.69 -1.84
CA SER A 161 -4.59 10.76 -0.38
C SER A 161 -5.90 11.46 0.05
N ASP A 162 -6.28 12.56 -0.60
CA ASP A 162 -7.55 13.26 -0.38
C ASP A 162 -8.76 12.34 -0.66
N TYR A 163 -8.70 11.57 -1.75
CA TYR A 163 -9.73 10.60 -2.05
C TYR A 163 -9.81 9.50 -0.99
N CYS A 164 -8.69 8.90 -0.61
CA CYS A 164 -8.68 7.79 0.34
C CYS A 164 -9.18 8.23 1.72
N VAL A 165 -8.79 9.42 2.20
CA VAL A 165 -9.30 9.99 3.47
C VAL A 165 -10.83 10.07 3.51
N LYS A 166 -11.48 10.28 2.35
CA LYS A 166 -12.94 10.40 2.25
C LYS A 166 -13.67 9.07 2.02
N ASN A 167 -12.98 8.07 1.49
CA ASN A 167 -13.63 6.88 0.93
C ASN A 167 -13.13 5.54 1.48
N ALA A 168 -11.97 5.48 2.15
CA ALA A 168 -11.48 4.25 2.72
C ALA A 168 -12.31 3.84 3.96
N ASN A 169 -12.64 2.55 4.08
CA ASN A 169 -13.41 2.02 5.21
C ASN A 169 -12.55 1.76 6.46
N CYS A 170 -11.37 2.37 6.55
CA CYS A 170 -10.50 2.31 7.72
C CYS A 170 -9.89 3.68 8.02
N PRO A 171 -9.39 3.91 9.25
CA PRO A 171 -8.60 5.09 9.58
C PRO A 171 -7.47 5.33 8.58
N VAL A 172 -7.40 6.54 8.03
CA VAL A 172 -6.33 6.95 7.11
C VAL A 172 -5.34 7.84 7.83
N LEU A 173 -4.10 7.40 7.89
CA LEU A 173 -2.97 8.14 8.43
C LEU A 173 -2.19 8.80 7.29
N ILE A 174 -2.21 10.13 7.26
CA ILE A 174 -1.39 10.91 6.33
C ILE A 174 -0.11 11.35 7.01
N VAL A 175 1.03 10.94 6.44
CA VAL A 175 2.34 11.38 6.88
C VAL A 175 2.80 12.56 6.02
N LYS A 176 3.07 13.67 6.67
CA LYS A 176 3.57 14.88 6.04
C LYS A 176 5.09 14.80 5.85
N ALA A 177 5.56 15.08 4.64
CA ALA A 177 6.97 15.36 4.34
C ALA A 177 7.30 16.85 4.57
#